data_AF-A0A928A5K3-F1
#
_entry.id   AF-A0A928A5K3-F1
#
_cell.length_a   1.000
_cell.length_b   1.000
_cell.length_c   1.000
_cell.angle_alpha   90.00
_cell.angle_beta   90.00
_cell.angle_gamma   90.00
#
_symmetry.space_group_name_H-M   'P 1'
#
loop_
_entity.id
_entity.type
_entity.pdbx_description
1 polymer ?
#
loop_
_entity_poly.entity_id
_entity_poly.type
_entity_poly.pdbx_seq_one_letter_code
_entity_poly.pdbx_strand_id
1 'polypeptide(L)'
;MDSINHYGESIRRKKVRQLRKYYNENGLNIIGLNDNQGIYDKTLSRKSLLDYIVEMLDEEETSVININAFCQLFNRTEHIDYFLKSNLSLKEIKDIQLGSVLVALGEKLKTMHFPKVVGKLGYINKKLYREEENDSKFRLADTIRDSKEPIIIYSCGLKDLMLECSSDIYDEMIVAKEGTVIKVMNGIENNINNILSLNNQADIFVLGACLSELLRKKENVLPVEVLLEYNKQLSILCNKYGVQYIDIESIYQGYTSSKKKDLATYKLARLIIEHIYIRKFWSKKSLNISNNDFTIEGNGTNDLLVYLYQSLMKLEEDYMSLSGREVHINEQKKLCIQKELETVEKVLLKKM
;
A
#
# COMPACT_ATOMS: atom_id res chain seq x y z
N MET A 1 -20.63 30.61 14.90
CA MET A 1 -19.81 29.39 14.69
C MET A 1 -18.78 29.57 13.56
N ASP A 2 -19.05 30.45 12.60
CA ASP A 2 -18.23 30.61 11.39
C ASP A 2 -16.82 31.15 11.63
N SER A 3 -16.61 31.97 12.66
CA SER A 3 -15.30 32.50 13.05
C SER A 3 -14.28 31.41 13.43
N ILE A 4 -14.71 30.34 14.09
CA ILE A 4 -13.84 29.22 14.51
C ILE A 4 -13.41 28.40 13.28
N ASN A 5 -14.35 28.12 12.36
CA ASN A 5 -14.04 27.45 11.09
C ASN A 5 -13.09 28.28 10.22
N HIS A 6 -13.27 29.61 10.18
CA HIS A 6 -12.41 30.48 9.39
C HIS A 6 -10.97 30.56 9.96
N TYR A 7 -10.82 30.61 11.29
CA TYR A 7 -9.51 30.59 11.95
C TYR A 7 -8.76 29.27 11.72
N GLY A 8 -9.46 28.13 11.84
CA GLY A 8 -8.91 26.81 11.54
C GLY A 8 -8.42 26.67 10.09
N GLU A 9 -9.20 27.14 9.11
CA GLU A 9 -8.77 27.14 7.71
C GLU A 9 -7.59 28.11 7.43
N SER A 10 -7.52 29.24 8.12
CA SER A 10 -6.38 30.17 8.01
C SER A 10 -5.06 29.52 8.46
N ILE A 11 -5.06 28.83 9.61
CA ILE A 11 -3.89 28.09 10.10
C ILE A 11 -3.49 26.99 9.12
N ARG A 12 -4.44 26.20 8.60
CA ARG A 12 -4.17 25.14 7.63
C ARG A 12 -3.51 25.67 6.36
N ARG A 13 -4.04 26.78 5.79
CA ARG A 13 -3.44 27.44 4.62
C ARG A 13 -2.01 27.90 4.88
N LYS A 14 -1.71 28.38 6.09
CA LYS A 14 -0.34 28.75 6.48
C LYS A 14 0.60 27.53 6.53
N LYS A 15 0.16 26.42 7.13
CA LYS A 15 0.93 25.15 7.17
C LYS A 15 1.25 24.62 5.77
N VAL A 16 0.24 24.56 4.90
CA VAL A 16 0.39 24.10 3.51
C VAL A 16 1.37 24.97 2.73
N ARG A 17 1.28 26.31 2.85
CA ARG A 17 2.25 27.23 2.21
C ARG A 17 3.69 27.04 2.69
N GLN A 18 3.89 26.71 3.97
CA GLN A 18 5.23 26.43 4.50
C GLN A 18 5.80 25.10 3.96
N LEU A 19 4.98 24.06 3.84
CA LEU A 19 5.38 22.81 3.20
C LEU A 19 5.67 22.99 1.70
N ARG A 20 4.82 23.72 0.97
CA ARG A 20 5.03 24.06 -0.45
C ARG A 20 6.39 24.72 -0.68
N LYS A 21 6.67 25.81 0.05
CA LYS A 21 7.99 26.47 -0.02
C LYS A 21 9.14 25.50 0.27
N TYR A 22 9.00 24.68 1.32
CA TYR A 22 10.03 23.69 1.67
C TYR A 22 10.25 22.68 0.53
N TYR A 23 9.20 22.13 -0.09
CA TYR A 23 9.36 21.15 -1.17
C TYR A 23 9.77 21.77 -2.52
N ASN A 24 9.42 23.03 -2.80
CA ASN A 24 9.93 23.75 -3.98
C ASN A 24 11.47 23.86 -3.95
N GLU A 25 12.06 24.05 -2.76
CA GLU A 25 13.52 24.11 -2.55
C GLU A 25 14.22 22.73 -2.49
N ASN A 26 13.47 21.62 -2.27
CA ASN A 26 14.04 20.31 -1.93
C ASN A 26 13.59 19.14 -2.85
N GLY A 27 12.61 19.36 -3.72
CA GLY A 27 11.91 18.32 -4.48
C GLY A 27 10.81 17.61 -3.66
N LEU A 28 9.70 17.26 -4.31
CA LEU A 28 8.58 16.52 -3.70
C LEU A 28 8.57 15.07 -4.23
N ASN A 29 9.26 14.19 -3.52
CA ASN A 29 9.30 12.77 -3.87
C ASN A 29 8.38 12.00 -2.91
N ILE A 30 7.28 11.46 -3.45
CA ILE A 30 6.25 10.72 -2.71
C ILE A 30 6.05 9.31 -3.28
N ILE A 31 6.05 8.31 -2.40
CA ILE A 31 5.97 6.90 -2.75
C ILE A 31 4.88 6.24 -1.89
N GLY A 32 3.98 5.47 -2.51
CA GLY A 32 2.98 4.65 -1.82
C GLY A 32 3.34 3.16 -1.87
N LEU A 33 3.43 2.50 -0.72
CA LEU A 33 3.84 1.08 -0.57
C LEU A 33 2.77 0.26 0.18
N ASN A 34 1.84 -0.37 -0.57
CA ASN A 34 0.65 -1.17 -0.13
C ASN A 34 -0.23 -0.55 0.96
N ASP A 35 -1.43 -1.02 1.29
CA ASP A 35 -2.40 -1.90 0.61
C ASP A 35 -3.65 -1.04 0.27
N ASN A 36 -4.49 -1.49 -0.64
CA ASN A 36 -5.79 -0.89 -0.95
C ASN A 36 -6.82 -1.22 0.15
N GLN A 37 -6.55 -0.81 1.40
CA GLN A 37 -7.43 -0.97 2.57
C GLN A 37 -8.67 -0.03 2.53
N GLY A 38 -9.23 0.21 1.33
CA GLY A 38 -10.14 1.32 1.09
C GLY A 38 -9.43 2.66 0.92
N ILE A 39 -8.10 2.65 0.77
CA ILE A 39 -7.34 3.76 0.19
C ILE A 39 -7.49 3.60 -1.33
N TYR A 40 -8.49 4.30 -1.89
CA TYR A 40 -8.93 3.99 -3.25
C TYR A 40 -7.88 4.38 -4.29
N ASP A 41 -7.33 3.35 -4.94
CA ASP A 41 -6.60 3.49 -6.18
C ASP A 41 -7.42 4.24 -7.24
N LYS A 42 -6.68 4.98 -8.07
CA LYS A 42 -7.18 5.84 -9.14
C LYS A 42 -8.19 5.13 -10.02
N THR A 43 -9.42 5.64 -10.08
CA THR A 43 -10.41 5.26 -11.10
C THR A 43 -10.61 6.41 -12.09
N LEU A 44 -11.36 6.22 -13.20
CA LEU A 44 -11.35 7.18 -14.32
C LEU A 44 -11.88 8.57 -13.94
N SER A 45 -12.52 8.69 -12.79
CA SER A 45 -13.08 9.93 -12.25
C SER A 45 -12.55 10.29 -10.85
N ARG A 46 -11.52 9.61 -10.33
CA ARG A 46 -11.10 9.71 -8.93
C ARG A 46 -9.58 9.80 -8.78
N LYS A 47 -9.12 10.83 -8.07
CA LYS A 47 -7.74 11.00 -7.62
C LYS A 47 -7.42 9.96 -6.54
N SER A 48 -6.21 9.40 -6.59
CA SER A 48 -5.67 8.56 -5.52
C SER A 48 -5.29 9.40 -4.29
N LEU A 49 -4.93 8.73 -3.20
CA LEU A 49 -4.41 9.40 -2.00
C LEU A 49 -3.18 10.26 -2.29
N LEU A 50 -2.24 9.74 -3.08
CA LEU A 50 -1.00 10.47 -3.42
C LEU A 50 -1.30 11.66 -4.33
N ASP A 51 -2.20 11.51 -5.31
CA ASP A 51 -2.62 12.61 -6.19
C ASP A 51 -3.20 13.81 -5.39
N TYR A 52 -3.95 13.54 -4.31
CA TYR A 52 -4.45 14.60 -3.42
C TYR A 52 -3.34 15.22 -2.56
N ILE A 53 -2.35 14.45 -2.12
CA ILE A 53 -1.20 14.98 -1.36
C ILE A 53 -0.33 15.87 -2.26
N VAL A 54 -0.06 15.41 -3.49
CA VAL A 54 0.64 16.19 -4.52
C VAL A 54 -0.12 17.48 -4.81
N GLU A 55 -1.40 17.43 -5.19
CA GLU A 55 -2.21 18.64 -5.45
C GLU A 55 -2.20 19.66 -4.28
N MET A 56 -2.12 19.19 -3.03
CA MET A 56 -2.01 20.08 -1.87
C MET A 56 -0.62 20.73 -1.73
N LEU A 57 0.46 20.05 -2.15
CA LEU A 57 1.86 20.47 -1.94
C LEU A 57 2.57 21.01 -3.18
N ASP A 58 1.98 20.85 -4.36
CA ASP A 58 2.54 21.24 -5.65
C ASP A 58 2.40 22.75 -5.91
N GLU A 59 3.43 23.32 -6.53
CA GLU A 59 3.55 24.69 -7.04
C GLU A 59 4.31 24.65 -8.38
N GLU A 60 4.11 25.62 -9.27
CA GLU A 60 4.46 25.52 -10.71
C GLU A 60 5.94 25.17 -11.03
N GLU A 61 6.86 25.35 -10.07
CA GLU A 61 8.29 25.07 -10.21
C GLU A 61 8.76 23.82 -9.42
N THR A 62 7.88 23.17 -8.66
CA THR A 62 8.26 22.04 -7.80
C THR A 62 8.53 20.78 -8.62
N SER A 63 9.74 20.23 -8.51
CA SER A 63 10.05 18.92 -9.07
C SER A 63 9.33 17.82 -8.27
N VAL A 64 8.28 17.23 -8.84
CA VAL A 64 7.50 16.14 -8.22
C VAL A 64 7.86 14.78 -8.82
N ILE A 65 8.15 13.80 -7.97
CA ILE A 65 8.16 12.37 -8.34
C ILE A 65 7.09 11.65 -7.52
N ASN A 66 6.10 11.05 -8.18
CA ASN A 66 4.98 10.35 -7.54
C ASN A 66 4.95 8.88 -7.98
N ILE A 67 5.44 7.97 -7.12
CA ILE A 67 5.42 6.52 -7.37
C ILE A 67 4.30 5.89 -6.53
N ASN A 68 3.12 5.75 -7.12
CA ASN A 68 2.05 4.96 -6.51
C ASN A 68 2.26 3.47 -6.81
N ALA A 69 2.73 2.69 -5.83
CA ALA A 69 2.83 1.23 -5.91
C ALA A 69 1.75 0.49 -5.08
N PHE A 70 0.66 1.15 -4.68
CA PHE A 70 -0.52 0.45 -4.13
C PHE A 70 -1.09 -0.51 -5.18
N CYS A 71 -1.30 -1.77 -4.82
CA CYS A 71 -1.72 -2.79 -5.79
C CYS A 71 -2.61 -3.86 -5.14
N GLN A 72 -3.82 -4.07 -5.65
CA GLN A 72 -4.80 -5.01 -5.06
C GLN A 72 -4.39 -6.48 -5.06
N LEU A 73 -3.54 -6.90 -6.01
CA LEU A 73 -3.05 -8.27 -6.11
C LEU A 73 -1.73 -8.43 -5.35
N PHE A 74 -0.89 -7.39 -5.37
CA PHE A 74 0.43 -7.40 -4.76
C PHE A 74 0.45 -6.79 -3.35
N ASN A 75 -0.51 -7.16 -2.49
CA ASN A 75 -0.75 -6.50 -1.20
C ASN A 75 -0.33 -7.26 0.08
N ARG A 76 0.68 -8.12 0.01
CA ARG A 76 1.27 -8.83 1.16
C ARG A 76 2.62 -8.22 1.56
N THR A 77 3.06 -8.45 2.79
CA THR A 77 4.30 -7.86 3.34
C THR A 77 5.54 -8.21 2.51
N GLU A 78 5.66 -9.44 2.01
CA GLU A 78 6.77 -9.85 1.15
C GLU A 78 6.79 -9.13 -0.21
N HIS A 79 5.65 -8.63 -0.71
CA HIS A 79 5.58 -7.95 -2.01
C HIS A 79 6.27 -6.59 -2.00
N ILE A 80 6.31 -5.89 -0.86
CA ILE A 80 7.10 -4.66 -0.73
C ILE A 80 8.59 -5.00 -0.90
N ASP A 81 9.08 -6.04 -0.24
CA ASP A 81 10.47 -6.46 -0.39
C ASP A 81 10.77 -6.90 -1.82
N TYR A 82 9.88 -7.63 -2.50
CA TYR A 82 10.06 -8.00 -3.90
C TYR A 82 10.12 -6.76 -4.80
N PHE A 83 9.22 -5.80 -4.62
CA PHE A 83 9.19 -4.56 -5.41
C PHE A 83 10.46 -3.72 -5.20
N LEU A 84 10.96 -3.64 -3.96
CA LEU A 84 12.19 -2.92 -3.62
C LEU A 84 13.44 -3.62 -4.19
N LYS A 85 13.60 -4.93 -4.00
CA LYS A 85 14.78 -5.67 -4.50
C LYS A 85 14.84 -5.74 -6.04
N SER A 86 13.69 -6.00 -6.66
CA SER A 86 13.52 -5.93 -8.13
C SER A 86 13.74 -4.51 -8.65
N ASN A 87 13.53 -3.50 -7.79
CA ASN A 87 13.62 -2.08 -8.08
C ASN A 87 12.81 -1.72 -9.34
N LEU A 88 11.52 -2.07 -9.34
CA LEU A 88 10.62 -1.90 -10.48
C LEU A 88 10.59 -0.45 -10.97
N SER A 89 10.52 -0.25 -12.29
CA SER A 89 10.22 1.06 -12.87
C SER A 89 8.76 1.47 -12.62
N LEU A 90 8.47 2.77 -12.62
CA LEU A 90 7.10 3.29 -12.50
C LEU A 90 6.20 2.77 -13.64
N LYS A 91 6.78 2.54 -14.83
CA LYS A 91 6.09 1.85 -15.93
C LYS A 91 5.66 0.43 -15.54
N GLU A 92 6.59 -0.40 -15.05
CA GLU A 92 6.29 -1.77 -14.65
C GLU A 92 5.26 -1.83 -13.52
N ILE A 93 5.32 -0.89 -12.56
CA ILE A 93 4.33 -0.75 -11.49
C ILE A 93 2.93 -0.46 -12.08
N LYS A 94 2.83 0.49 -13.01
CA LYS A 94 1.58 0.82 -13.74
C LYS A 94 1.03 -0.39 -14.51
N ASP A 95 1.90 -1.15 -15.18
CA ASP A 95 1.52 -2.37 -15.92
C ASP A 95 1.01 -3.48 -14.98
N ILE A 96 1.68 -3.71 -13.84
CA ILE A 96 1.26 -4.68 -12.81
C ILE A 96 -0.08 -4.27 -12.20
N GLN A 97 -0.29 -2.99 -11.89
CA GLN A 97 -1.57 -2.47 -11.41
C GLN A 97 -2.70 -2.69 -12.43
N LEU A 98 -2.46 -2.38 -13.71
CA LEU A 98 -3.40 -2.62 -14.79
C LEU A 98 -3.78 -4.11 -14.92
N GLY A 99 -2.79 -4.99 -14.88
CA GLY A 99 -3.00 -6.45 -14.91
C GLY A 99 -3.83 -6.93 -13.71
N SER A 100 -3.52 -6.43 -12.51
CA SER A 100 -4.23 -6.76 -11.27
C SER A 100 -5.72 -6.40 -11.32
N VAL A 101 -6.05 -5.20 -11.83
CA VAL A 101 -7.44 -4.77 -12.03
C VAL A 101 -8.16 -5.66 -13.04
N LEU A 102 -7.48 -6.12 -14.10
CA LEU A 102 -8.06 -7.01 -15.10
C LEU A 102 -8.31 -8.43 -14.57
N VAL A 103 -7.44 -8.96 -13.71
CA VAL A 103 -7.67 -10.24 -13.01
C VAL A 103 -8.89 -10.14 -12.11
N ALA A 104 -8.95 -9.15 -11.21
CA ALA A 104 -10.08 -8.96 -10.29
C ALA A 104 -11.42 -8.76 -11.03
N LEU A 105 -11.40 -8.03 -12.15
CA LEU A 105 -12.57 -7.85 -13.02
C LEU A 105 -12.96 -9.16 -13.73
N GLY A 106 -11.99 -9.94 -14.19
CA GLY A 106 -12.22 -11.24 -14.81
C GLY A 106 -12.87 -12.25 -13.85
N GLU A 107 -12.46 -12.27 -12.59
CA GLU A 107 -13.10 -13.10 -11.54
C GLU A 107 -14.54 -12.67 -11.29
N LYS A 108 -14.78 -11.36 -11.15
CA LYS A 108 -16.13 -10.81 -10.95
C LYS A 108 -17.07 -11.07 -12.14
N LEU A 109 -16.55 -11.13 -13.37
CA LEU A 109 -17.35 -11.49 -14.54
C LEU A 109 -17.64 -13.00 -14.61
N LYS A 110 -16.69 -13.86 -14.19
CA LYS A 110 -16.92 -15.32 -14.06
C LYS A 110 -18.06 -15.61 -13.06
N THR A 111 -18.03 -14.99 -11.87
CA THR A 111 -19.06 -15.21 -10.83
C THR A 111 -20.43 -14.66 -11.19
N MET A 112 -20.50 -13.70 -12.11
CA MET A 112 -21.76 -13.15 -12.64
C MET A 112 -22.22 -13.82 -13.94
N HIS A 113 -21.57 -14.91 -14.38
CA HIS A 113 -21.87 -15.64 -15.63
C HIS A 113 -21.89 -14.78 -16.92
N PHE A 114 -21.21 -13.63 -16.95
CA PHE A 114 -21.18 -12.79 -18.15
C PHE A 114 -20.28 -13.40 -19.24
N PRO A 115 -20.61 -13.21 -20.54
CA PRO A 115 -19.76 -13.64 -21.64
C PRO A 115 -18.35 -13.01 -21.57
N LYS A 116 -17.32 -13.73 -22.03
CA LYS A 116 -15.90 -13.33 -22.01
C LYS A 116 -15.52 -12.13 -22.93
N VAL A 117 -16.41 -11.17 -23.16
CA VAL A 117 -16.17 -9.99 -24.03
C VAL A 117 -15.41 -8.91 -23.25
N VAL A 118 -14.16 -9.23 -22.88
CA VAL A 118 -13.28 -8.39 -22.04
C VAL A 118 -12.64 -7.24 -22.82
N GLY A 119 -12.59 -7.31 -24.16
CA GLY A 119 -11.81 -6.39 -25.01
C GLY A 119 -12.15 -4.90 -24.87
N LYS A 120 -13.39 -4.53 -24.53
CA LYS A 120 -13.76 -3.11 -24.29
C LYS A 120 -13.29 -2.58 -22.93
N LEU A 121 -13.03 -3.44 -21.95
CA LEU A 121 -12.66 -3.06 -20.58
C LEU A 121 -11.15 -2.78 -20.47
N GLY A 122 -10.31 -3.54 -21.18
CA GLY A 122 -8.87 -3.25 -21.30
C GLY A 122 -8.58 -1.86 -21.87
N TYR A 123 -9.34 -1.42 -22.87
CA TYR A 123 -9.22 -0.08 -23.47
C TYR A 123 -9.58 1.05 -22.49
N ILE A 124 -10.54 0.81 -21.59
CA ILE A 124 -10.94 1.78 -20.55
C ILE A 124 -9.85 1.89 -19.47
N ASN A 125 -9.26 0.75 -19.06
CA ASN A 125 -8.22 0.76 -18.03
C ASN A 125 -6.85 1.26 -18.55
N LYS A 126 -6.52 1.15 -19.84
CA LYS A 126 -5.33 1.80 -20.44
C LYS A 126 -5.37 3.35 -20.33
N LYS A 127 -6.51 3.97 -20.01
CA LYS A 127 -6.61 5.40 -19.67
C LYS A 127 -6.32 5.73 -18.19
N LEU A 128 -6.39 4.75 -17.28
CA LEU A 128 -6.11 4.93 -15.85
C LEU A 128 -4.61 5.03 -15.58
N TYR A 129 -3.91 4.03 -16.10
CA TYR A 129 -2.48 3.79 -15.95
C TYR A 129 -1.78 4.19 -17.25
N ARG A 130 -2.05 5.41 -17.74
CA ARG A 130 -1.41 5.92 -18.94
C ARG A 130 0.09 6.00 -18.69
N GLU A 131 0.85 5.31 -19.54
CA GLU A 131 2.28 5.46 -19.59
C GLU A 131 2.65 6.88 -20.05
N GLU A 132 3.64 7.45 -19.38
CA GLU A 132 4.29 8.70 -19.72
C GLU A 132 5.74 8.43 -20.14
N GLU A 133 6.29 9.27 -21.00
CA GLU A 133 7.60 9.04 -21.66
C GLU A 133 8.76 8.84 -20.67
N ASN A 134 8.63 9.37 -19.46
CA ASN A 134 9.63 9.27 -18.40
C ASN A 134 9.38 8.14 -17.37
N ASP A 135 8.28 7.39 -17.44
CA ASP A 135 7.94 6.35 -16.44
C ASP A 135 8.98 5.23 -16.31
N SER A 136 9.75 4.98 -17.37
CA SER A 136 10.83 3.98 -17.38
C SER A 136 12.10 4.46 -16.66
N LYS A 137 12.24 5.77 -16.41
CA LYS A 137 13.42 6.37 -15.77
C LYS A 137 13.33 6.32 -14.25
N PHE A 138 12.13 6.43 -13.70
CA PHE A 138 11.91 6.38 -12.25
C PHE A 138 11.79 4.93 -11.79
N ARG A 139 12.77 4.46 -11.01
CA ARG A 139 12.78 3.12 -10.40
C ARG A 139 12.59 3.21 -8.90
N LEU A 140 11.84 2.28 -8.32
CA LEU A 140 11.29 2.41 -6.96
C LEU A 140 12.37 2.60 -5.88
N ALA A 141 13.32 1.67 -5.80
CA ALA A 141 14.34 1.67 -4.75
C ALA A 141 15.41 2.72 -5.00
N ASP A 142 15.78 2.97 -6.27
CA ASP A 142 16.66 4.09 -6.63
C ASP A 142 16.02 5.44 -6.24
N THR A 143 14.74 5.65 -6.55
CA THR A 143 14.02 6.88 -6.17
C THR A 143 13.98 7.05 -4.65
N ILE A 144 13.77 5.98 -3.88
CA ILE A 144 13.84 6.06 -2.42
C ILE A 144 15.25 6.43 -1.96
N ARG A 145 16.29 5.72 -2.43
CA ARG A 145 17.70 5.92 -2.06
C ARG A 145 18.21 7.32 -2.40
N ASP A 146 17.94 7.79 -3.61
CA ASP A 146 18.56 8.99 -4.18
C ASP A 146 17.76 10.28 -3.84
N SER A 147 16.59 10.15 -3.22
CA SER A 147 15.80 11.28 -2.68
C SER A 147 16.42 11.91 -1.44
N LYS A 148 16.30 13.23 -1.27
CA LYS A 148 16.81 13.92 -0.07
C LYS A 148 16.06 13.54 1.21
N GLU A 149 14.73 13.67 1.22
CA GLU A 149 13.85 13.32 2.35
C GLU A 149 12.49 12.80 1.81
N PRO A 150 12.43 11.58 1.22
CA PRO A 150 11.24 11.07 0.53
C PRO A 150 10.07 10.83 1.50
N ILE A 151 8.86 11.10 1.04
CA ILE A 151 7.62 10.81 1.75
C ILE A 151 7.18 9.40 1.39
N ILE A 152 7.12 8.49 2.37
CA ILE A 152 6.63 7.12 2.16
C ILE A 152 5.28 6.96 2.84
N ILE A 153 4.23 6.68 2.07
CA ILE A 153 2.90 6.31 2.59
C ILE A 153 2.80 4.78 2.58
N TYR A 154 2.74 4.16 3.74
CA TYR A 154 2.86 2.71 3.93
C TYR A 154 1.58 2.15 4.58
N SER A 155 1.06 1.01 4.10
CA SER A 155 -0.19 0.42 4.65
C SER A 155 -0.30 -1.11 4.42
N CYS A 156 0.79 -1.87 4.54
CA CYS A 156 0.75 -3.33 4.36
C CYS A 156 0.30 -4.11 5.62
N GLY A 157 -0.05 -5.40 5.47
CA GLY A 157 -0.22 -6.36 6.58
C GLY A 157 -1.64 -6.89 6.80
N LEU A 158 -2.68 -6.17 6.35
CA LEU A 158 -4.07 -6.60 6.57
C LEU A 158 -4.44 -7.84 5.76
N LYS A 159 -3.96 -7.96 4.51
CA LYS A 159 -4.18 -9.14 3.68
C LYS A 159 -3.50 -10.38 4.26
N ASP A 160 -2.27 -10.22 4.76
CA ASP A 160 -1.51 -11.26 5.47
C ASP A 160 -2.32 -11.76 6.68
N LEU A 161 -2.83 -10.82 7.50
CA LEU A 161 -3.66 -11.10 8.67
C LEU A 161 -4.92 -11.89 8.31
N MET A 162 -5.67 -11.46 7.29
CA MET A 162 -6.88 -12.16 6.81
C MET A 162 -6.59 -13.57 6.29
N LEU A 163 -5.48 -13.76 5.60
CA LEU A 163 -5.10 -15.04 4.98
C LEU A 163 -4.70 -16.07 6.04
N GLU A 164 -3.92 -15.67 7.05
CA GLU A 164 -3.60 -16.51 8.21
C GLU A 164 -4.87 -16.79 9.07
N CYS A 165 -5.81 -15.85 9.13
CA CYS A 165 -7.12 -16.05 9.77
C CYS A 165 -8.12 -16.88 8.92
N SER A 166 -7.69 -17.39 7.76
CA SER A 166 -8.44 -18.33 6.91
C SER A 166 -9.81 -17.83 6.43
N SER A 167 -9.92 -16.54 6.10
CA SER A 167 -11.17 -15.95 5.60
C SER A 167 -11.02 -15.35 4.19
N ASP A 168 -11.55 -16.05 3.17
CA ASP A 168 -11.92 -15.42 1.89
C ASP A 168 -13.24 -14.61 2.00
N ILE A 169 -14.02 -14.87 3.05
CA ILE A 169 -15.32 -14.25 3.32
C ILE A 169 -15.24 -13.60 4.69
N TYR A 170 -15.59 -12.31 4.80
CA TYR A 170 -15.64 -11.52 6.04
C TYR A 170 -16.58 -12.06 7.13
N ASP A 171 -17.21 -13.22 6.93
CA ASP A 171 -18.25 -13.75 7.80
C ASP A 171 -17.75 -14.71 8.89
N GLU A 172 -16.70 -15.50 8.62
CA GLU A 172 -16.15 -16.51 9.55
C GLU A 172 -14.61 -16.53 9.53
N MET A 173 -13.99 -15.55 10.19
CA MET A 173 -12.59 -15.65 10.59
C MET A 173 -12.47 -16.62 11.76
N ILE A 174 -12.14 -17.87 11.44
CA ILE A 174 -11.87 -18.92 12.42
C ILE A 174 -10.58 -18.56 13.16
N VAL A 175 -10.68 -18.34 14.47
CA VAL A 175 -9.61 -18.19 15.48
C VAL A 175 -8.21 -17.94 14.91
N ALA A 176 -7.73 -16.68 14.94
CA ALA A 176 -6.34 -16.38 14.60
C ALA A 176 -5.39 -17.24 15.45
N LYS A 177 -4.42 -17.91 14.80
CA LYS A 177 -3.42 -18.71 15.52
C LYS A 177 -2.60 -17.81 16.44
N GLU A 178 -2.22 -18.30 17.62
CA GLU A 178 -1.27 -17.60 18.47
C GLU A 178 0.00 -17.25 17.67
N GLY A 179 0.49 -16.01 17.80
CA GLY A 179 1.60 -15.49 16.99
C GLY A 179 1.25 -15.00 15.59
N THR A 180 -0.01 -15.05 15.12
CA THR A 180 -0.38 -14.52 13.78
C THR A 180 -0.02 -13.04 13.64
N VAL A 181 -0.41 -12.20 14.61
CA VAL A 181 -0.07 -10.77 14.59
C VAL A 181 1.45 -10.56 14.62
N ILE A 182 2.19 -11.35 15.39
CA ILE A 182 3.66 -11.28 15.46
C ILE A 182 4.28 -11.56 14.09
N LYS A 183 3.82 -12.61 13.38
CA LYS A 183 4.30 -12.95 12.03
C LYS A 183 4.10 -11.80 11.04
N VAL A 184 2.93 -11.15 11.07
CA VAL A 184 2.64 -9.98 10.23
C VAL A 184 3.51 -8.77 10.63
N MET A 185 3.67 -8.51 11.94
CA MET A 185 4.53 -7.44 12.43
C MET A 185 6.00 -7.63 12.02
N ASN A 186 6.51 -8.86 12.02
CA ASN A 186 7.87 -9.16 11.56
C ASN A 186 8.05 -8.82 10.06
N GLY A 187 7.03 -9.08 9.23
CA GLY A 187 7.02 -8.67 7.82
C GLY A 187 7.06 -7.14 7.67
N ILE A 188 6.21 -6.44 8.39
CA ILE A 188 6.17 -4.96 8.40
C ILE A 188 7.49 -4.36 8.93
N GLU A 189 8.07 -4.95 9.98
CA GLU A 189 9.35 -4.57 10.55
C GLU A 189 10.47 -4.71 9.52
N ASN A 190 10.54 -5.84 8.81
CA ASN A 190 11.49 -6.04 7.71
C ASN A 190 11.30 -4.97 6.61
N ASN A 191 10.07 -4.70 6.18
CA ASN A 191 9.81 -3.67 5.16
C ASN A 191 10.29 -2.28 5.64
N ILE A 192 9.99 -1.89 6.88
CA ILE A 192 10.46 -0.61 7.46
C ILE A 192 11.99 -0.55 7.50
N ASN A 193 12.65 -1.62 7.96
CA ASN A 193 14.12 -1.70 7.97
C ASN A 193 14.70 -1.57 6.57
N ASN A 194 14.13 -2.24 5.57
CA ASN A 194 14.60 -2.20 4.19
C ASN A 194 14.47 -0.80 3.58
N ILE A 195 13.34 -0.11 3.82
CA ILE A 195 13.13 1.28 3.38
C ILE A 195 14.14 2.23 4.07
N LEU A 196 14.36 2.09 5.37
CA LEU A 196 15.32 2.92 6.12
C LEU A 196 16.79 2.62 5.79
N SER A 197 17.09 1.40 5.34
CA SER A 197 18.41 1.00 4.84
C SER A 197 18.69 1.59 3.46
N LEU A 198 17.66 1.73 2.61
CA LEU A 198 17.76 2.48 1.35
C LEU A 198 17.91 3.99 1.61
N ASN A 199 17.10 4.55 2.51
CA ASN A 199 17.17 5.97 2.85
C ASN A 199 16.77 6.25 4.31
N ASN A 200 17.76 6.60 5.13
CA ASN A 200 17.56 6.91 6.54
C ASN A 200 17.00 8.32 6.82
N GLN A 201 16.68 9.10 5.80
CA GLN A 201 15.94 10.38 5.87
C GLN A 201 14.48 10.25 5.38
N ALA A 202 14.02 9.04 5.06
CA ALA A 202 12.65 8.80 4.64
C ALA A 202 11.64 9.13 5.77
N ASP A 203 10.63 9.95 5.45
CA ASP A 203 9.50 10.20 6.33
C ASP A 203 8.39 9.19 6.03
N ILE A 204 8.36 8.13 6.83
CA ILE A 204 7.43 7.01 6.69
C ILE A 204 6.17 7.26 7.53
N PHE A 205 5.02 7.27 6.86
CA PHE A 205 3.68 7.41 7.42
C PHE A 205 2.94 6.07 7.25
N VAL A 206 2.88 5.31 8.35
CA VAL A 206 2.28 3.98 8.43
C VAL A 206 0.80 4.11 8.78
N LEU A 207 -0.07 3.64 7.91
CA LEU A 207 -1.52 3.71 8.08
C LEU A 207 -2.02 2.45 8.78
N GLY A 208 -2.77 2.63 9.88
CA GLY A 208 -3.45 1.54 10.58
C GLY A 208 -4.57 0.91 9.74
N ALA A 209 -5.12 -0.21 10.22
CA ALA A 209 -6.25 -0.88 9.58
C ALA A 209 -7.61 -0.38 10.11
N CYS A 210 -8.58 -0.24 9.21
CA CYS A 210 -9.95 0.16 9.55
C CYS A 210 -10.88 -1.05 9.74
N LEU A 211 -11.73 -1.02 10.77
CA LEU A 211 -12.81 -2.00 10.94
C LEU A 211 -13.87 -1.83 9.83
N SER A 212 -14.22 -2.90 9.12
CA SER A 212 -15.31 -2.87 8.14
C SER A 212 -16.67 -2.69 8.82
N GLU A 213 -17.65 -2.08 8.14
CA GLU A 213 -19.00 -1.86 8.72
C GLU A 213 -19.69 -3.19 9.07
N LEU A 214 -19.37 -4.27 8.36
CA LEU A 214 -19.88 -5.62 8.66
C LEU A 214 -19.29 -6.17 9.97
N LEU A 215 -17.98 -6.03 10.18
CA LEU A 215 -17.32 -6.48 11.42
C LEU A 215 -17.79 -5.67 12.63
N ARG A 216 -18.04 -4.36 12.49
CA ARG A 216 -18.58 -3.51 13.57
C ARG A 216 -19.98 -3.89 14.03
N LYS A 217 -20.81 -4.46 13.13
CA LYS A 217 -22.21 -4.82 13.43
C LYS A 217 -22.35 -6.20 14.08
N LYS A 218 -21.29 -7.01 14.09
CA LYS A 218 -21.28 -8.29 14.81
C LYS A 218 -20.65 -8.08 16.19
N GLU A 219 -21.48 -7.94 17.22
CA GLU A 219 -21.06 -7.47 18.56
C GLU A 219 -20.16 -8.43 19.36
N ASN A 220 -19.89 -9.65 18.87
CA ASN A 220 -18.96 -10.59 19.52
C ASN A 220 -18.27 -11.48 18.49
N VAL A 221 -17.19 -10.97 17.87
CA VAL A 221 -16.32 -11.81 17.03
C VAL A 221 -14.86 -11.42 17.21
N LEU A 222 -14.07 -12.44 17.56
CA LEU A 222 -12.60 -12.48 17.68
C LEU A 222 -11.78 -11.69 16.62
N PRO A 223 -12.21 -11.55 15.34
CA PRO A 223 -11.67 -10.58 14.38
C PRO A 223 -11.45 -9.16 14.87
N VAL A 224 -12.35 -8.63 15.71
CA VAL A 224 -12.24 -7.26 16.20
C VAL A 224 -11.05 -7.15 17.15
N GLU A 225 -10.89 -8.11 18.07
CA GLU A 225 -9.75 -8.18 19.00
C GLU A 225 -8.42 -8.34 18.25
N VAL A 226 -8.38 -9.23 17.26
CA VAL A 226 -7.19 -9.46 16.42
C VAL A 226 -6.79 -8.21 15.64
N LEU A 227 -7.75 -7.42 15.12
CA LEU A 227 -7.46 -6.18 14.42
C LEU A 227 -7.05 -5.03 15.35
N LEU A 228 -7.65 -4.96 16.55
CA LEU A 228 -7.26 -4.01 17.58
C LEU A 228 -5.83 -4.29 18.08
N GLU A 229 -5.48 -5.55 18.32
CA GLU A 229 -4.12 -5.94 18.70
C GLU A 229 -3.13 -5.68 17.55
N TYR A 230 -3.51 -5.96 16.29
CA TYR A 230 -2.72 -5.58 15.12
C TYR A 230 -2.40 -4.07 15.09
N ASN A 231 -3.40 -3.20 15.24
CA ASN A 231 -3.19 -1.74 15.24
C ASN A 231 -2.35 -1.27 16.43
N LYS A 232 -2.54 -1.87 17.60
CA LYS A 232 -1.74 -1.61 18.81
C LYS A 232 -0.27 -1.98 18.59
N GLN A 233 0.01 -3.18 18.08
CA GLN A 233 1.38 -3.63 17.79
C GLN A 233 2.02 -2.79 16.68
N LEU A 234 1.26 -2.43 15.64
CA LEU A 234 1.73 -1.55 14.57
C LEU A 234 2.14 -0.16 15.11
N SER A 235 1.36 0.42 16.02
CA SER A 235 1.70 1.67 16.70
C SER A 235 2.94 1.55 17.59
N ILE A 236 3.12 0.44 18.31
CA ILE A 236 4.33 0.15 19.09
C ILE A 236 5.56 0.05 18.17
N LEU A 237 5.45 -0.71 17.07
CA LEU A 237 6.50 -0.86 16.07
C LEU A 237 6.88 0.49 15.42
N CYS A 238 5.89 1.32 15.07
CA CYS A 238 6.15 2.65 14.54
C CYS A 238 6.93 3.53 15.52
N ASN A 239 6.58 3.47 16.81
CA ASN A 239 7.31 4.19 17.85
C ASN A 239 8.73 3.65 18.07
N LYS A 240 8.94 2.32 18.01
CA LYS A 240 10.28 1.69 18.06
C LYS A 240 11.22 2.22 16.99
N TYR A 241 10.69 2.44 15.78
CA TYR A 241 11.45 2.90 14.61
C TYR A 241 11.53 4.42 14.43
N GLY A 242 10.74 5.19 15.19
CA GLY A 242 10.68 6.65 15.04
C GLY A 242 9.86 7.13 13.82
N VAL A 243 9.11 6.22 13.18
CA VAL A 243 8.19 6.50 12.06
C VAL A 243 6.80 6.88 12.58
N GLN A 244 5.93 7.37 11.70
CA GLN A 244 4.64 7.95 12.10
C GLN A 244 3.49 6.97 11.85
N TYR A 245 2.93 6.39 12.91
CA TYR A 245 1.61 5.74 12.85
C TYR A 245 0.51 6.78 12.63
N ILE A 246 -0.44 6.47 11.75
CA ILE A 246 -1.65 7.26 11.50
C ILE A 246 -2.86 6.36 11.70
N ASP A 247 -3.68 6.73 12.68
CA ASP A 247 -4.98 6.09 12.89
C ASP A 247 -6.00 6.57 11.85
N ILE A 248 -6.35 5.70 10.90
CA ILE A 248 -7.34 5.98 9.86
C ILE A 248 -8.76 5.56 10.25
N GLU A 249 -8.93 4.86 11.37
CA GLU A 249 -10.20 4.29 11.82
C GLU A 249 -11.29 5.37 11.85
N SER A 250 -11.00 6.50 12.50
CA SER A 250 -11.87 7.67 12.61
C SER A 250 -12.26 8.34 11.26
N ILE A 251 -11.44 8.20 10.21
CA ILE A 251 -11.70 8.78 8.89
C ILE A 251 -12.72 7.95 8.12
N TYR A 252 -12.69 6.63 8.27
CA TYR A 252 -13.50 5.72 7.45
C TYR A 252 -14.83 5.32 8.10
N GLN A 253 -15.04 5.63 9.40
CA GLN A 253 -16.35 5.45 10.05
C GLN A 253 -17.46 6.20 9.28
N GLY A 254 -18.41 5.45 8.70
CA GLY A 254 -19.59 6.01 8.03
C GLY A 254 -19.43 6.39 6.54
N TYR A 255 -18.34 6.00 5.87
CA TYR A 255 -18.07 6.31 4.44
C TYR A 255 -18.27 5.12 3.48
N THR A 256 -19.29 4.29 3.71
CA THR A 256 -19.52 3.05 2.96
C THR A 256 -20.18 3.21 1.58
N SER A 257 -20.77 4.37 1.26
CA SER A 257 -21.31 4.63 -0.09
C SER A 257 -20.28 5.19 -1.06
N SER A 258 -20.43 4.92 -2.37
CA SER A 258 -19.44 5.31 -3.39
C SER A 258 -19.10 6.80 -3.40
N LYS A 259 -20.11 7.69 -3.26
CA LYS A 259 -19.95 9.16 -3.21
C LYS A 259 -19.19 9.65 -1.96
N LYS A 260 -19.16 8.88 -0.87
CA LYS A 260 -18.46 9.23 0.37
C LYS A 260 -16.96 8.91 0.34
N LYS A 261 -16.54 7.93 -0.48
CA LYS A 261 -15.17 7.41 -0.55
C LYS A 261 -14.11 8.48 -0.93
N ASP A 262 -14.44 9.35 -1.87
CA ASP A 262 -13.51 10.39 -2.36
C ASP A 262 -13.25 11.43 -1.26
N LEU A 263 -14.29 11.77 -0.49
CA LEU A 263 -14.18 12.64 0.68
C LEU A 263 -13.37 12.02 1.82
N ALA A 264 -13.47 10.70 2.03
CA ALA A 264 -12.62 9.99 3.01
C ALA A 264 -11.14 10.03 2.59
N THR A 265 -10.85 9.74 1.31
CA THR A 265 -9.48 9.80 0.76
C THR A 265 -8.89 11.22 0.84
N TYR A 266 -9.68 12.24 0.50
CA TYR A 266 -9.29 13.64 0.67
C TYR A 266 -9.05 14.02 2.14
N LYS A 267 -9.86 13.52 3.08
CA LYS A 267 -9.65 13.72 4.53
C LYS A 267 -8.38 13.03 5.03
N LEU A 268 -8.07 11.84 4.52
CA LEU A 268 -6.83 11.13 4.82
C LEU A 268 -5.61 11.89 4.28
N ALA A 269 -5.67 12.40 3.04
CA ALA A 269 -4.64 13.27 2.49
C ALA A 269 -4.39 14.47 3.42
N ARG A 270 -5.44 15.17 3.86
CA ARG A 270 -5.31 16.29 4.81
C ARG A 270 -4.71 15.88 6.16
N LEU A 271 -5.06 14.72 6.71
CA LEU A 271 -4.45 14.23 7.95
C LEU A 271 -2.95 13.96 7.76
N ILE A 272 -2.58 13.30 6.66
CA ILE A 272 -1.18 13.06 6.30
C ILE A 272 -0.40 14.37 6.14
N ILE A 273 -0.96 15.38 5.47
CA ILE A 273 -0.35 16.73 5.36
C ILE A 273 -0.08 17.37 6.73
N GLU A 274 -1.00 17.23 7.69
CA GLU A 274 -0.79 17.73 9.05
C GLU A 274 0.36 16.97 9.76
N HIS A 275 0.46 15.65 9.57
CA HIS A 275 1.58 14.85 10.09
C HIS A 275 2.92 15.19 9.41
N ILE A 276 2.94 15.41 8.10
CA ILE A 276 4.13 15.88 7.36
C ILE A 276 4.58 17.23 7.92
N TYR A 277 3.65 18.18 8.13
CA TYR A 277 3.96 19.48 8.72
C TYR A 277 4.59 19.34 10.12
N ILE A 278 4.00 18.51 10.98
CA ILE A 278 4.54 18.25 12.33
C ILE A 278 5.95 17.65 12.23
N ARG A 279 6.17 16.67 11.34
CA ARG A 279 7.44 15.99 11.14
C ARG A 279 8.55 16.94 10.65
N LYS A 280 8.27 17.78 9.64
CA LYS A 280 9.25 18.72 9.09
C LYS A 280 9.59 19.88 10.02
N PHE A 281 8.62 20.43 10.76
CA PHE A 281 8.81 21.70 11.48
C PHE A 281 8.74 21.64 13.00
N TRP A 282 8.14 20.60 13.61
CA TRP A 282 7.93 20.53 15.06
C TRP A 282 8.53 19.30 15.75
N SER A 283 8.71 18.17 15.05
CA SER A 283 9.21 16.93 15.67
C SER A 283 10.04 16.08 14.70
N LYS A 284 11.36 16.19 14.81
CA LYS A 284 12.28 15.15 14.30
C LYS A 284 12.47 14.09 15.38
N LYS A 285 11.70 13.00 15.34
CA LYS A 285 12.06 11.78 16.10
C LYS A 285 13.33 11.20 15.47
N SER A 286 14.29 10.79 16.29
CA SER A 286 15.42 10.00 15.82
C SER A 286 14.92 8.68 15.26
N LEU A 287 15.29 8.37 14.01
CA LEU A 287 15.02 7.08 13.40
C LEU A 287 15.95 6.03 14.02
N ASN A 288 15.38 4.88 14.37
CA ASN A 288 16.14 3.77 14.96
C ASN A 288 16.42 2.75 13.86
N ILE A 289 17.62 2.79 13.29
CA ILE A 289 17.99 2.00 12.12
C ILE A 289 18.72 0.75 12.61
N SER A 290 18.23 -0.44 12.28
CA SER A 290 19.09 -1.62 12.31
C SER A 290 19.91 -1.66 11.02
N ASN A 291 21.23 -1.81 11.13
CA ASN A 291 22.09 -2.01 9.95
C ASN A 291 21.77 -3.35 9.30
N ASN A 292 20.93 -3.34 8.27
CA ASN A 292 20.69 -4.47 7.39
C ASN A 292 21.32 -4.17 6.02
N ASP A 293 22.09 -5.12 5.48
CA ASP A 293 22.62 -5.05 4.12
C ASP A 293 21.50 -5.34 3.10
N PHE A 294 20.59 -4.37 2.93
CA PHE A 294 19.54 -4.45 1.92
C PHE A 294 20.14 -4.23 0.52
N THR A 295 20.05 -5.26 -0.32
CA THR A 295 20.61 -5.27 -1.68
C THR A 295 19.51 -5.13 -2.73
N ILE A 296 19.80 -4.34 -3.77
CA ILE A 296 18.97 -4.20 -4.97
C ILE A 296 19.57 -5.11 -6.05
N GLU A 297 18.76 -5.96 -6.69
CA GLU A 297 19.16 -6.80 -7.82
C GLU A 297 18.97 -6.05 -9.15
N GLY A 298 17.81 -5.41 -9.34
CA GLY A 298 17.62 -4.35 -10.34
C GLY A 298 17.10 -4.75 -11.72
N ASN A 299 16.77 -6.01 -11.98
CA ASN A 299 16.25 -6.47 -13.29
C ASN A 299 14.72 -6.32 -13.43
N GLY A 300 14.06 -5.63 -12.49
CA GLY A 300 12.65 -5.27 -12.59
C GLY A 300 11.72 -6.49 -12.55
N THR A 301 10.76 -6.52 -13.47
CA THR A 301 9.75 -7.58 -13.56
C THR A 301 10.30 -9.01 -13.69
N ASN A 302 11.55 -9.18 -14.12
CA ASN A 302 12.22 -10.49 -14.13
C ASN A 302 12.53 -11.00 -12.71
N ASP A 303 13.10 -10.16 -11.85
CA ASP A 303 13.42 -10.55 -10.45
C ASP A 303 12.12 -10.80 -9.67
N LEU A 304 11.10 -9.97 -9.89
CA LEU A 304 9.76 -10.18 -9.32
C LEU A 304 9.20 -11.55 -9.70
N LEU A 305 9.33 -11.97 -10.96
CA LEU A 305 8.91 -13.29 -11.42
C LEU A 305 9.69 -14.40 -10.71
N VAL A 306 11.01 -14.24 -10.54
CA VAL A 306 11.86 -15.20 -9.81
C VAL A 306 11.43 -15.33 -8.34
N TYR A 307 11.17 -14.23 -7.63
CA TYR A 307 10.72 -14.29 -6.23
C TYR A 307 9.34 -14.95 -6.07
N LEU A 308 8.41 -14.72 -7.01
CA LEU A 308 7.11 -15.39 -7.02
C LEU A 308 7.27 -16.90 -7.25
N TYR A 309 8.12 -17.32 -8.19
CA TYR A 309 8.43 -18.74 -8.41
C TYR A 309 9.10 -19.39 -7.20
N GLN A 310 10.09 -18.72 -6.57
CA GLN A 310 10.71 -19.19 -5.33
C GLN A 310 9.68 -19.35 -4.19
N SER A 311 8.75 -18.40 -4.07
CA SER A 311 7.66 -18.48 -3.08
C SER A 311 6.71 -19.65 -3.36
N LEU A 312 6.38 -19.90 -4.63
CA LEU A 312 5.55 -21.03 -5.03
C LEU A 312 6.22 -22.37 -4.70
N MET A 313 7.49 -22.54 -5.08
CA MET A 313 8.28 -23.75 -4.78
C MET A 313 8.37 -23.98 -3.26
N LYS A 314 8.60 -22.93 -2.47
CA LYS A 314 8.63 -23.06 -1.01
C LYS A 314 7.31 -23.59 -0.43
N LEU A 315 6.16 -23.12 -0.92
CA LEU A 315 4.85 -23.66 -0.52
C LEU A 315 4.61 -25.09 -1.01
N GLU A 316 5.36 -25.58 -2.00
CA GLU A 316 5.35 -26.98 -2.44
C GLU A 316 6.24 -27.86 -1.57
N GLU A 317 7.43 -27.39 -1.19
CA GLU A 317 8.32 -28.05 -0.22
C GLU A 317 7.66 -28.16 1.17
N ASP A 318 7.13 -27.05 1.70
CA ASP A 318 6.49 -26.99 3.02
C ASP A 318 5.26 -27.92 3.10
N TYR A 319 4.53 -28.11 1.99
CA TYR A 319 3.23 -28.82 1.92
C TYR A 319 3.24 -30.21 2.58
N MET A 320 4.30 -30.98 2.39
CA MET A 320 4.41 -32.35 2.91
C MET A 320 4.50 -32.43 4.44
N SER A 321 4.75 -31.29 5.11
CA SER A 321 4.81 -31.18 6.57
C SER A 321 3.54 -30.63 7.21
N LEU A 322 2.59 -30.13 6.41
CA LEU A 322 1.39 -29.45 6.89
C LEU A 322 0.25 -30.42 7.22
N SER A 323 -0.63 -30.02 8.12
CA SER A 323 -1.86 -30.79 8.44
C SER A 323 -3.08 -29.90 8.69
N GLY A 324 -4.26 -30.45 8.44
CA GLY A 324 -5.55 -29.79 8.68
C GLY A 324 -5.65 -28.40 8.05
N ARG A 325 -5.87 -27.38 8.87
CA ARG A 325 -6.04 -25.98 8.44
C ARG A 325 -4.83 -25.42 7.69
N GLU A 326 -3.62 -25.84 8.03
CA GLU A 326 -2.39 -25.27 7.45
C GLU A 326 -2.27 -25.64 5.96
N VAL A 327 -2.76 -26.82 5.57
CA VAL A 327 -2.90 -27.23 4.16
C VAL A 327 -3.79 -26.24 3.40
N HIS A 328 -4.96 -25.88 3.94
CA HIS A 328 -5.87 -24.95 3.28
C HIS A 328 -5.30 -23.54 3.14
N ILE A 329 -4.64 -23.00 4.18
CA ILE A 329 -3.94 -21.70 4.09
C ILE A 329 -2.85 -21.75 3.00
N ASN A 330 -2.14 -22.87 2.89
CA ASN A 330 -1.08 -23.07 1.91
C ASN A 330 -1.63 -23.16 0.47
N GLU A 331 -2.74 -23.87 0.25
CA GLU A 331 -3.47 -23.90 -1.03
C GLU A 331 -3.92 -22.50 -1.45
N GLN A 332 -4.48 -21.72 -0.53
CA GLN A 332 -4.91 -20.34 -0.80
C GLN A 332 -3.73 -19.42 -1.16
N LYS A 333 -2.59 -19.57 -0.47
CA LYS A 333 -1.34 -18.86 -0.83
C LYS A 333 -0.83 -19.24 -2.21
N LYS A 334 -0.83 -20.53 -2.56
CA LYS A 334 -0.48 -20.99 -3.92
C LYS A 334 -1.40 -20.37 -4.97
N LEU A 335 -2.71 -20.35 -4.72
CA LEU A 335 -3.70 -19.76 -5.62
C LEU A 335 -3.51 -18.25 -5.80
N CYS A 336 -3.12 -17.52 -4.75
CA CYS A 336 -2.73 -16.11 -4.86
C CYS A 336 -1.47 -15.94 -5.72
N ILE A 337 -0.39 -16.69 -5.43
CA ILE A 337 0.87 -16.60 -6.18
C ILE A 337 0.70 -16.99 -7.65
N GLN A 338 -0.15 -17.98 -7.96
CA GLN A 338 -0.49 -18.32 -9.34
C GLN A 338 -1.13 -17.14 -10.10
N LYS A 339 -2.02 -16.35 -9.45
CA LYS A 339 -2.61 -15.14 -10.05
C LYS A 339 -1.58 -14.01 -10.21
N GLU A 340 -0.67 -13.89 -9.25
CA GLU A 340 0.45 -12.93 -9.27
C GLU A 340 1.40 -13.24 -10.45
N LEU A 341 1.84 -14.50 -10.58
CA LEU A 341 2.64 -15.01 -11.70
C LEU A 341 1.92 -14.78 -13.04
N GLU A 342 0.66 -15.21 -13.15
CA GLU A 342 -0.19 -14.97 -14.33
C GLU A 342 -0.29 -13.49 -14.71
N THR A 343 -0.09 -12.57 -13.77
CA THR A 343 -0.14 -11.12 -14.01
C THR A 343 1.21 -10.61 -14.51
N VAL A 344 2.30 -10.96 -13.84
CA VAL A 344 3.67 -10.56 -14.25
C VAL A 344 4.04 -11.13 -15.61
N GLU A 345 3.68 -12.39 -15.90
CA GLU A 345 3.91 -13.00 -17.21
C GLU A 345 3.15 -12.28 -18.34
N LYS A 346 1.91 -11.81 -18.10
CA LYS A 346 1.14 -11.04 -19.10
C LYS A 346 1.77 -9.68 -19.38
N VAL A 347 2.32 -9.03 -18.35
CA VAL A 347 3.11 -7.79 -18.46
C VAL A 347 4.39 -8.03 -19.28
N LEU A 348 5.21 -9.00 -18.89
CA LEU A 348 6.46 -9.35 -19.57
C LEU A 348 6.24 -9.72 -21.05
N LEU A 349 5.22 -10.52 -21.35
CA LEU A 349 4.92 -10.98 -22.71
C LEU A 349 4.20 -9.91 -23.57
N LYS A 350 3.81 -8.76 -23.02
CA LYS A 350 3.05 -7.67 -23.68
C LYS A 350 1.80 -8.12 -24.46
N LYS A 351 1.18 -9.24 -24.07
CA LYS A 351 -0.05 -9.79 -24.70
C LYS A 351 -1.32 -9.18 -24.08
N MET A 352 -1.40 -7.84 -24.01
CA MET A 352 -2.49 -7.08 -23.35
C MET A 352 -3.19 -6.07 -24.27
#